data_AF-A0AAD9R1V0-F1
#
_entry.id   AF-A0AAD9R1V0-F1
#
_cell.length_a   1.000
_cell.length_b   1.000
_cell.length_c   1.000
_cell.angle_alpha   90.00
_cell.angle_beta   90.00
_cell.angle_gamma   90.00
#
_symmetry.space_group_name_H-M   'P 1'
#
loop_
_entity.id
_entity.type
_entity.pdbx_description
1 polymer ?
#
loop_
_entity_poly.entity_id
_entity_poly.type
_entity_poly.pdbx_seq_one_letter_code
_entity_poly.pdbx_strand_id
1 'polypeptide(L)'
;MGAARFLVQVATFLLVEPGGSAPAPMWQPNSTARKSCSQASINNCSCICELSPASTTANAVSALEDKIDQVIALANRTTPRHSAPVASISSCKEQFDKNNSSPSQVYELTFGSEVVPVYCHMGNFGCGNGGWTLAMKMDGTKTTFLYDADLWSARFSYNPAAGKTGFDMLETKLPTYWSTPFHKVCLGMRVSQQLNFVVLSVTANSLFSLIADGRYRPTSLGPNTWKSLIGARASLARYCNREGFNARSGRNWNARVRIGVLGNQERNCILCNSRIGFGTGGLPDHTNSCGNDAQPSADNGWKRIETMGYILVQ
;
A
#
# COMPACT_ATOMS: atom_id res chain seq x y z
N MET A 1 -23.51 7.86 -21.99
CA MET A 1 -22.60 7.90 -23.14
C MET A 1 -21.20 8.17 -22.59
N GLY A 2 -20.30 7.19 -22.77
CA GLY A 2 -19.05 7.10 -22.03
C GLY A 2 -17.96 8.03 -22.55
N ALA A 3 -17.19 8.61 -21.62
CA ALA A 3 -15.92 9.25 -21.93
C ALA A 3 -14.80 8.28 -21.51
N ALA A 4 -14.20 7.61 -22.49
CA ALA A 4 -13.00 6.82 -22.31
C ALA A 4 -11.84 7.75 -21.95
N ARG A 5 -11.26 7.59 -20.75
CA ARG A 5 -10.03 8.29 -20.36
C ARG A 5 -8.84 7.49 -20.87
N PHE A 6 -8.18 8.00 -21.90
CA PHE A 6 -6.87 7.51 -22.33
C PHE A 6 -5.81 7.89 -21.29
N LEU A 7 -5.23 6.90 -20.62
CA LEU A 7 -4.00 7.04 -19.87
C LEU A 7 -2.84 6.86 -20.87
N VAL A 8 -2.14 7.94 -21.20
CA VAL A 8 -0.89 7.87 -21.96
C VAL A 8 0.23 7.54 -20.98
N GLN A 9 0.69 6.29 -20.98
CA GLN A 9 1.97 5.93 -20.37
C GLN A 9 3.10 6.36 -21.32
N VAL A 10 3.85 7.39 -20.95
CA VAL A 10 5.11 7.73 -21.61
C VAL A 10 6.21 6.91 -20.94
N ALA A 11 6.58 5.78 -21.55
CA ALA A 11 7.77 5.02 -21.17
C ALA A 11 8.96 5.50 -22.01
N THR A 12 9.85 6.29 -21.41
CA THR A 12 11.09 6.71 -22.06
C THR A 12 12.12 5.60 -21.91
N PHE A 13 12.22 4.71 -22.91
CA PHE A 13 13.34 3.78 -23.03
C PHE A 13 14.56 4.53 -23.60
N LEU A 14 15.52 4.85 -22.74
CA LEU A 14 16.87 5.22 -23.18
C LEU A 14 17.63 3.93 -23.51
N LEU A 15 17.57 3.51 -24.78
CA LEU A 15 18.51 2.55 -25.32
C LEU A 15 19.85 3.28 -25.53
N VAL A 16 20.81 3.00 -24.64
CA VAL A 16 22.22 3.32 -24.88
C VAL A 16 22.80 2.13 -25.65
N GLU A 17 22.98 2.29 -26.97
CA GLU A 17 23.75 1.31 -27.74
C GLU A 17 25.24 1.41 -27.36
N PRO A 18 25.93 0.30 -27.06
CA PRO A 18 27.37 0.32 -26.88
C PRO A 18 28.02 0.50 -28.26
N GLY A 19 28.63 1.66 -28.49
CA GLY A 19 29.41 1.93 -29.70
C GLY A 19 30.49 0.87 -29.90
N GLY A 20 30.45 0.21 -31.05
CA GLY A 20 31.38 -0.85 -31.42
C GLY A 20 32.84 -0.37 -31.43
N SER A 21 33.70 -1.14 -30.78
CA SER A 21 35.15 -0.96 -30.77
C SER A 21 35.75 -1.29 -32.14
N ALA A 22 36.21 -0.27 -32.87
CA ALA A 22 37.12 -0.42 -34.00
C ALA A 22 38.58 -0.43 -33.50
N PRO A 23 39.49 -1.20 -34.12
CA PRO A 23 40.86 -1.35 -33.64
C PRO A 23 41.68 -0.08 -33.85
N ALA A 24 42.59 0.19 -32.92
CA ALA A 24 43.46 1.35 -32.91
C ALA A 24 44.34 1.41 -34.18
N PRO A 25 44.45 2.56 -34.86
CA PRO A 25 45.46 2.74 -35.88
C PRO A 25 46.82 2.97 -35.22
N MET A 26 47.82 2.25 -35.72
CA MET A 26 49.23 2.45 -35.46
C MET A 26 49.62 3.91 -35.68
N TRP A 27 50.43 4.42 -34.75
CA TRP A 27 51.13 5.70 -34.86
C TRP A 27 51.92 5.82 -36.16
N GLN A 28 51.64 6.87 -36.94
CA GLN A 28 52.65 7.58 -37.70
C GLN A 28 52.45 9.10 -37.55
N PRO A 29 53.53 9.88 -37.31
CA PRO A 29 53.44 11.29 -37.04
C PRO A 29 53.48 12.09 -38.33
N ASN A 30 52.49 12.95 -38.58
CA ASN A 30 52.65 14.23 -39.27
C ASN A 30 51.28 14.89 -39.50
N SER A 31 50.94 15.89 -38.69
CA SER A 31 50.46 17.17 -39.24
C SER A 31 50.54 18.25 -38.18
N THR A 32 51.08 19.38 -38.63
CA THR A 32 51.46 20.56 -37.87
C THR A 32 50.24 21.35 -37.37
N ALA A 33 49.84 21.13 -36.12
CA ALA A 33 49.07 22.11 -35.37
C ALA A 33 50.03 23.21 -34.87
N ARG A 34 49.93 24.38 -35.50
CA ARG A 34 50.75 25.58 -35.30
C ARG A 34 50.62 26.07 -33.84
N LYS A 35 51.60 25.74 -32.99
CA LYS A 35 51.71 26.30 -31.64
C LYS A 35 52.34 27.69 -31.74
N SER A 36 51.55 28.72 -31.43
CA SER A 36 52.05 30.05 -31.12
C SER A 36 51.99 30.22 -29.60
N CYS A 37 53.13 30.01 -28.92
CA CYS A 37 53.32 30.48 -27.55
C CYS A 37 54.25 31.69 -27.61
N SER A 38 53.77 32.87 -27.19
CA SER A 38 54.61 34.04 -26.98
C SER A 38 55.12 34.06 -25.54
N GLN A 39 56.45 33.99 -25.41
CA GLN A 39 57.31 34.29 -24.24
C GLN A 39 57.67 33.17 -23.25
N ALA A 40 58.81 33.42 -22.59
CA ALA A 40 59.85 32.46 -22.20
C ALA A 40 59.77 31.91 -20.77
N SER A 41 60.43 30.76 -20.61
CA SER A 41 60.63 29.92 -19.43
C SER A 41 60.78 30.66 -18.09
N ILE A 42 59.77 30.54 -17.22
CA ILE A 42 59.93 30.54 -15.76
C ILE A 42 59.18 29.33 -15.19
N ASN A 43 59.84 28.68 -14.24
CA ASN A 43 59.68 27.28 -13.88
C ASN A 43 58.47 27.08 -12.95
N ASN A 44 57.25 26.99 -13.49
CA ASN A 44 56.12 26.29 -12.85
C ASN A 44 54.97 26.12 -13.86
N CYS A 45 54.95 25.03 -14.64
CA CYS A 45 53.84 24.74 -15.54
C CYS A 45 52.65 24.16 -14.76
N SER A 46 51.83 25.03 -14.16
CA SER A 46 50.42 24.70 -13.95
C SER A 46 49.69 24.97 -15.28
N CYS A 47 49.58 23.95 -16.11
CA CYS A 47 48.71 24.02 -17.29
C CYS A 47 47.27 23.78 -16.81
N ILE A 48 46.52 24.86 -16.58
CA ILE A 48 45.06 24.77 -16.49
C ILE A 48 44.55 24.60 -17.92
N CYS A 49 44.22 23.37 -18.30
CA CYS A 49 43.51 23.08 -19.53
C CYS A 49 42.02 23.25 -19.27
N GLU A 50 41.43 24.39 -19.63
CA GLU A 50 39.99 24.48 -19.77
C GLU A 50 39.57 23.69 -21.01
N LEU A 51 38.90 22.56 -20.80
CA LEU A 51 38.18 21.86 -21.84
C LEU A 51 36.96 22.71 -22.24
N SER A 52 37.14 23.61 -23.20
CA SER A 52 35.99 24.16 -23.93
C SER A 52 35.28 23.00 -24.62
N PRO A 53 33.97 22.79 -24.38
CA PRO A 53 33.21 21.81 -25.12
C PRO A 53 33.42 22.07 -26.61
N ALA A 54 33.66 21.02 -27.41
CA ALA A 54 33.61 21.17 -28.86
C ALA A 54 32.27 21.84 -29.22
N SER A 55 32.26 22.75 -30.20
CA SER A 55 31.04 23.48 -30.59
C SER A 55 29.83 22.56 -30.82
N THR A 56 30.09 21.31 -31.23
CA THR A 56 29.11 20.23 -31.35
C THR A 56 28.45 19.81 -30.03
N THR A 57 29.21 19.72 -28.93
CA THR A 57 28.67 19.41 -27.60
C THR A 57 27.85 20.56 -27.00
N ALA A 58 28.27 21.82 -27.19
CA ALA A 58 27.48 22.98 -26.75
C ALA A 58 26.14 23.07 -27.49
N ASN A 59 26.14 22.81 -28.80
CA ASN A 59 24.92 22.78 -29.62
C ASN A 59 23.98 21.64 -29.21
N ALA A 60 24.53 20.47 -28.84
CA ALA A 60 23.73 19.33 -28.38
C ALA A 60 23.04 19.59 -27.02
N VAL A 61 23.73 20.28 -26.10
CA VAL A 61 23.16 20.66 -24.79
C VAL A 61 22.04 21.69 -24.97
N SER A 62 22.26 22.73 -25.79
CA SER A 62 21.23 23.74 -26.07
C SER A 62 19.99 23.12 -26.75
N ALA A 63 20.17 22.19 -27.70
CA ALA A 63 19.05 21.48 -28.31
C ALA A 63 18.28 20.57 -27.34
N LEU A 64 18.92 20.12 -26.26
CA LEU A 64 18.28 19.34 -25.21
C LEU A 64 17.44 20.24 -24.27
N GLU A 65 17.95 21.41 -23.91
CA GLU A 65 17.24 22.43 -23.14
C GLU A 65 15.95 22.87 -23.85
N ASP A 66 16.04 23.17 -25.16
CA ASP A 66 14.88 23.53 -25.98
C ASP A 66 13.80 22.42 -26.00
N LYS A 67 14.22 21.15 -26.01
CA LYS A 67 13.29 20.01 -25.97
C LYS A 67 12.65 19.85 -24.60
N ILE A 68 13.39 20.11 -23.52
CA ILE A 68 12.86 20.10 -22.15
C ILE A 68 11.77 21.18 -22.01
N ASP A 69 12.03 22.39 -22.51
CA ASP A 69 11.07 23.49 -22.47
C ASP A 69 9.81 23.20 -23.29
N GLN A 70 9.94 22.56 -24.46
CA GLN A 70 8.79 22.11 -25.24
C GLN A 70 7.96 21.06 -24.51
N VAL A 71 8.59 20.13 -23.79
CA VAL A 71 7.90 19.12 -22.98
C VAL A 71 7.19 19.77 -21.78
N ILE A 72 7.82 20.76 -21.12
CA ILE A 72 7.18 21.55 -20.05
C ILE A 72 5.97 22.31 -20.59
N ALA A 73 6.09 22.95 -21.75
CA ALA A 73 4.99 23.67 -22.39
C ALA A 73 3.84 22.74 -22.79
N LEU A 74 4.15 21.53 -23.27
CA LEU A 74 3.16 20.51 -23.61
C LEU A 74 2.45 19.97 -22.37
N ALA A 75 3.18 19.71 -21.29
CA ALA A 75 2.63 19.31 -19.99
C ALA A 75 1.67 20.38 -19.45
N ASN A 76 2.08 21.65 -19.49
CA ASN A 76 1.25 22.78 -19.03
C ASN A 76 -0.01 23.01 -19.88
N ARG A 77 0.02 22.68 -21.19
CA ARG A 77 -1.17 22.74 -22.07
C ARG A 77 -2.11 21.55 -21.89
N THR A 78 -1.59 20.39 -21.48
CA THR A 78 -2.36 19.16 -21.30
C THR A 78 -2.88 18.99 -19.88
N THR A 79 -2.33 19.72 -18.89
CA THR A 79 -2.97 19.91 -17.59
C THR A 79 -4.24 20.76 -17.77
N PRO A 80 -5.44 20.23 -17.45
CA PRO A 80 -6.66 21.03 -17.45
C PRO A 80 -6.46 22.26 -16.57
N ARG A 81 -6.85 23.44 -17.06
CA ARG A 81 -6.95 24.66 -16.25
C ARG A 81 -7.62 24.30 -14.92
N HIS A 82 -6.90 24.53 -13.84
CA HIS A 82 -7.33 24.34 -12.45
C HIS A 82 -8.83 24.63 -12.31
N SER A 83 -9.63 23.58 -12.17
CA SER A 83 -10.76 23.64 -11.25
C SER A 83 -10.25 24.22 -9.93
N ALA A 84 -11.05 25.10 -9.31
CA ALA A 84 -10.75 25.69 -7.99
C ALA A 84 -10.09 24.63 -7.08
N PRO A 85 -9.05 24.99 -6.31
CA PRO A 85 -8.30 24.01 -5.52
C PRO A 85 -9.31 23.21 -4.71
N VAL A 86 -9.49 21.94 -5.10
CA VAL A 86 -10.33 21.00 -4.38
C VAL A 86 -9.72 20.97 -2.99
N ALA A 87 -10.48 21.44 -2.00
CA ALA A 87 -9.99 21.52 -0.64
C ALA A 87 -9.40 20.15 -0.28
N SER A 88 -8.10 20.10 0.02
CA SER A 88 -7.42 18.85 0.31
C SER A 88 -8.09 18.22 1.53
N ILE A 89 -8.50 16.97 1.39
CA ILE A 89 -9.04 16.14 2.47
C ILE A 89 -8.06 15.00 2.71
N SER A 90 -7.81 14.66 3.95
CA SER A 90 -6.88 13.58 4.32
C SER A 90 -7.59 12.26 4.66
N SER A 91 -8.93 12.29 4.75
CA SER A 91 -9.75 11.11 5.02
C SER A 91 -11.18 11.27 4.48
N CYS A 92 -11.87 10.14 4.31
CA CYS A 92 -13.30 10.13 3.99
C CYS A 92 -14.13 10.74 5.12
N LYS A 93 -13.68 10.61 6.37
CA LYS A 93 -14.35 11.18 7.54
C LYS A 93 -14.37 12.70 7.49
N GLU A 94 -13.25 13.32 7.12
CA GLU A 94 -13.16 14.76 6.94
C GLU A 94 -14.13 15.26 5.85
N GLN A 95 -14.22 14.53 4.72
CA GLN A 95 -15.19 14.85 3.67
C GLN A 95 -16.64 14.75 4.16
N PHE A 96 -16.94 13.70 4.93
CA PHE A 96 -18.27 13.50 5.49
C PHE A 96 -18.63 14.60 6.50
N ASP A 97 -17.67 15.05 7.32
CA ASP A 97 -17.88 16.13 8.29
C ASP A 97 -18.08 17.49 7.61
N LYS A 98 -17.40 17.73 6.48
CA LYS A 98 -17.62 18.91 5.63
C LYS A 98 -19.00 18.91 4.99
N ASN A 99 -19.46 17.76 4.48
CA ASN A 99 -20.77 17.60 3.89
C ASN A 99 -21.29 16.17 4.10
N ASN A 100 -22.22 16.01 5.04
CA ASN A 100 -22.81 14.72 5.42
C ASN A 100 -23.71 14.10 4.33
N SER A 101 -24.03 14.86 3.28
CA SER A 101 -24.78 14.41 2.09
C SER A 101 -23.85 13.95 0.95
N SER A 102 -22.54 13.92 1.20
CA SER A 102 -21.55 13.39 0.25
C SER A 102 -21.89 11.94 -0.13
N PRO A 103 -21.97 11.59 -1.43
CA PRO A 103 -22.27 10.23 -1.85
C PRO A 103 -21.08 9.29 -1.65
N SER A 104 -21.33 7.98 -1.58
CA SER A 104 -20.25 6.99 -1.60
C SER A 104 -19.66 6.90 -3.01
N GLN A 105 -18.39 7.27 -3.17
CA GLN A 105 -17.67 7.31 -4.43
C GLN A 105 -16.16 7.39 -4.19
N VAL A 106 -15.39 7.52 -5.26
CA VAL A 106 -13.94 7.79 -5.17
C VAL A 106 -13.71 9.25 -4.85
N TYR A 107 -12.91 9.50 -3.82
CA TYR A 107 -12.41 10.82 -3.45
C TYR A 107 -10.88 10.84 -3.57
N GLU A 108 -10.33 11.99 -3.93
CA GLU A 108 -8.89 12.22 -3.96
C GLU A 108 -8.44 12.69 -2.57
N LEU A 109 -7.74 11.81 -1.85
CA LEU A 109 -7.19 12.11 -0.52
C LEU A 109 -5.75 12.60 -0.65
N THR A 110 -5.37 13.60 0.12
CA THR A 110 -4.03 14.21 0.06
C THR A 110 -3.20 13.83 1.28
N PHE A 111 -1.98 13.34 1.04
CA PHE A 111 -0.99 13.01 2.07
C PHE A 111 0.34 13.70 1.71
N GLY A 112 0.57 14.89 2.27
CA GLY A 112 1.69 15.74 1.86
C GLY A 112 1.51 16.20 0.41
N SER A 113 2.44 15.83 -0.49
CA SER A 113 2.33 16.09 -1.93
C SER A 113 1.66 14.94 -2.71
N GLU A 114 1.38 13.81 -2.06
CA GLU A 114 0.77 12.65 -2.71
C GLU A 114 -0.76 12.79 -2.75
N VAL A 115 -1.37 12.51 -3.90
CA VAL A 115 -2.81 12.45 -4.08
C VAL A 115 -3.22 11.01 -4.37
N VAL A 116 -4.06 10.45 -3.51
CA VAL A 116 -4.45 9.05 -3.54
C VAL A 116 -5.97 8.95 -3.76
N PRO A 117 -6.42 8.41 -4.89
CA PRO A 117 -7.84 8.15 -5.13
C PRO A 117 -8.30 6.93 -4.31
N VAL A 118 -9.25 7.14 -3.39
CA VAL A 118 -9.78 6.11 -2.49
C VAL A 118 -11.30 6.08 -2.54
N TYR A 119 -11.89 4.90 -2.59
CA TYR A 119 -13.33 4.72 -2.46
C TYR A 119 -13.77 4.98 -1.01
N CYS A 120 -14.57 6.03 -0.81
CA CYS A 120 -15.14 6.38 0.47
C CYS A 120 -16.55 5.81 0.60
N HIS A 121 -16.81 5.09 1.68
CA HIS A 121 -18.17 4.70 2.05
C HIS A 121 -18.75 5.75 2.98
N MET A 122 -19.76 6.50 2.51
CA MET A 122 -20.38 7.60 3.25
C MET A 122 -21.68 7.20 3.97
N GLY A 123 -22.29 6.10 3.54
CA GLY A 123 -23.52 5.56 4.13
C GLY A 123 -23.27 4.47 5.18
N ASN A 124 -24.32 4.04 5.87
CA ASN A 124 -24.24 2.90 6.78
C ASN A 124 -24.36 1.57 6.03
N PHE A 125 -23.29 0.79 6.05
CA PHE A 125 -23.21 -0.56 5.47
C PHE A 125 -23.03 -1.66 6.54
N GLY A 126 -23.24 -1.34 7.81
CA GLY A 126 -23.05 -2.27 8.95
C GLY A 126 -22.03 -1.79 9.98
N CYS A 127 -21.22 -0.78 9.65
CA CYS A 127 -20.29 -0.14 10.58
C CYS A 127 -20.79 1.18 11.18
N GLY A 128 -22.02 1.59 10.86
CA GLY A 128 -22.59 2.87 11.25
C GLY A 128 -22.41 3.95 10.19
N ASN A 129 -23.11 5.07 10.37
CA ASN A 129 -23.05 6.22 9.47
C ASN A 129 -21.67 6.89 9.47
N GLY A 130 -21.30 7.50 8.35
CA GLY A 130 -20.16 8.41 8.25
C GLY A 130 -19.17 8.04 7.16
N GLY A 131 -18.12 8.85 7.02
CA GLY A 131 -17.09 8.67 5.99
C GLY A 131 -16.03 7.65 6.40
N TRP A 132 -16.21 6.40 5.98
CA TRP A 132 -15.27 5.31 6.19
C TRP A 132 -14.18 5.31 5.11
N THR A 133 -12.92 5.36 5.55
CA THR A 133 -11.74 5.38 4.68
C THR A 133 -11.19 3.98 4.50
N LEU A 134 -11.17 3.46 3.27
CA LEU A 134 -10.58 2.16 2.97
C LEU A 134 -9.06 2.19 3.22
N ALA A 135 -8.54 1.21 3.97
CA ALA A 135 -7.11 1.06 4.24
C ALA A 135 -6.50 -0.17 3.56
N MET A 136 -7.20 -1.31 3.62
CA MET A 136 -6.68 -2.58 3.15
C MET A 136 -7.80 -3.54 2.73
N LYS A 137 -7.53 -4.35 1.71
CA LYS A 137 -8.35 -5.47 1.24
C LYS A 137 -7.45 -6.69 1.06
N MET A 138 -7.86 -7.85 1.56
CA MET A 138 -7.04 -9.06 1.53
C MET A 138 -7.88 -10.28 1.17
N ASP A 139 -7.31 -11.17 0.37
CA ASP A 139 -7.96 -12.38 -0.08
C ASP A 139 -7.41 -13.56 0.72
N GLY A 140 -8.28 -14.19 1.53
CA GLY A 140 -7.91 -15.31 2.40
C GLY A 140 -7.33 -16.50 1.65
N THR A 141 -7.65 -16.66 0.36
CA THR A 141 -7.11 -17.73 -0.50
C THR A 141 -5.67 -17.47 -0.94
N LYS A 142 -5.15 -16.26 -0.69
CA LYS A 142 -3.80 -15.83 -1.05
C LYS A 142 -2.93 -15.63 0.18
N THR A 143 -1.63 -15.78 -0.03
CA THR A 143 -0.61 -15.64 1.02
C THR A 143 -0.09 -14.21 1.16
N THR A 144 -0.57 -13.26 0.33
CA THR A 144 -0.11 -11.87 0.27
C THR A 144 -0.09 -11.20 1.64
N PHE A 145 -1.15 -11.40 2.44
CA PHE A 145 -1.32 -10.71 3.72
C PHE A 145 -1.18 -11.64 4.94
N LEU A 146 -0.48 -12.77 4.84
CA LEU A 146 -0.21 -13.64 6.00
C LEU A 146 0.35 -12.85 7.20
N TYR A 147 0.24 -13.41 8.40
CA TYR A 147 0.67 -12.77 9.64
C TYR A 147 2.10 -12.19 9.55
N ASP A 148 3.05 -12.95 9.00
CA ASP A 148 4.46 -12.54 8.91
C ASP A 148 4.79 -11.68 7.66
N ALA A 149 3.80 -11.30 6.85
CA ALA A 149 4.05 -10.53 5.63
C ALA A 149 4.60 -9.13 5.93
N ASP A 150 5.63 -8.72 5.18
CA ASP A 150 6.25 -7.39 5.29
C ASP A 150 5.27 -6.24 5.02
N LEU A 151 4.17 -6.53 4.30
CA LEU A 151 3.09 -5.58 4.06
C LEU A 151 2.50 -4.98 5.35
N TRP A 152 2.57 -5.66 6.48
CA TRP A 152 2.06 -5.12 7.75
C TRP A 152 2.94 -4.01 8.34
N SER A 153 4.25 -4.04 8.06
CA SER A 153 5.26 -3.13 8.62
C SER A 153 5.94 -2.24 7.59
N ALA A 154 5.59 -2.36 6.31
CA ALA A 154 6.11 -1.50 5.25
C ALA A 154 5.21 -0.26 5.01
N ARG A 155 5.80 0.81 4.46
CA ARG A 155 5.07 2.03 4.03
C ARG A 155 5.06 2.17 2.52
N PHE A 156 4.60 1.12 1.84
CA PHE A 156 4.34 1.12 0.41
C PHE A 156 2.96 0.53 0.12
N SER A 157 2.42 0.95 -1.03
CA SER A 157 1.10 0.55 -1.53
C SER A 157 1.18 -0.80 -2.24
N TYR A 158 0.15 -1.63 -2.07
CA TYR A 158 -0.05 -2.84 -2.86
C TYR A 158 -1.33 -2.69 -3.68
N ASN A 159 -1.23 -2.85 -5.00
CA ASN A 159 -2.36 -2.73 -5.93
C ASN A 159 -3.28 -1.50 -5.63
N PRO A 160 -2.77 -0.26 -5.70
CA PRO A 160 -3.56 0.93 -5.35
C PRO A 160 -4.75 1.18 -6.28
N ALA A 161 -4.75 0.62 -7.50
CA ALA A 161 -5.89 0.68 -8.41
C ALA A 161 -7.15 0.05 -7.80
N ALA A 162 -7.00 -1.03 -7.04
CA ALA A 162 -8.09 -1.66 -6.31
C ALA A 162 -8.60 -0.81 -5.13
N GLY A 163 -7.93 0.27 -4.74
CA GLY A 163 -8.45 1.21 -3.75
C GLY A 163 -9.61 2.08 -4.24
N LYS A 164 -9.85 2.09 -5.56
CA LYS A 164 -10.89 2.90 -6.23
C LYS A 164 -12.26 2.23 -6.26
N THR A 165 -12.36 1.04 -5.70
CA THR A 165 -13.58 0.22 -5.68
C THR A 165 -13.92 -0.16 -4.25
N GLY A 166 -15.22 -0.34 -3.97
CA GLY A 166 -15.71 -0.75 -2.65
C GLY A 166 -15.42 -2.22 -2.33
N PHE A 167 -16.46 -2.96 -1.95
CA PHE A 167 -16.37 -4.35 -1.48
C PHE A 167 -16.26 -5.41 -2.61
N ASP A 168 -15.32 -5.18 -3.54
CA ASP A 168 -14.91 -6.18 -4.53
C ASP A 168 -13.89 -7.19 -3.97
N MET A 169 -13.42 -8.12 -4.80
CA MET A 169 -12.48 -9.18 -4.40
C MET A 169 -11.04 -8.89 -4.82
N LEU A 170 -10.67 -7.61 -5.00
CA LEU A 170 -9.32 -7.22 -5.37
C LEU A 170 -8.53 -6.80 -4.13
N GLU A 171 -7.39 -7.45 -3.90
CA GLU A 171 -6.47 -7.12 -2.83
C GLU A 171 -5.90 -5.71 -2.97
N THR A 172 -5.75 -4.98 -1.88
CA THR A 172 -5.11 -3.66 -1.87
C THR A 172 -4.53 -3.32 -0.50
N LYS A 173 -3.52 -2.47 -0.50
CA LYS A 173 -3.04 -1.74 0.67
C LYS A 173 -2.73 -0.32 0.24
N LEU A 174 -3.32 0.65 0.92
CA LEU A 174 -3.28 2.06 0.53
C LEU A 174 -2.50 2.90 1.54
N PRO A 175 -2.04 4.11 1.15
CA PRO A 175 -1.42 5.07 2.07
C PRO A 175 -2.24 5.42 3.31
N THR A 176 -3.56 5.33 3.20
CA THR A 176 -4.49 5.45 4.32
C THR A 176 -4.21 4.46 5.46
N TYR A 177 -3.58 3.31 5.20
CA TYR A 177 -3.13 2.37 6.23
C TYR A 177 -2.09 2.98 7.18
N TRP A 178 -1.17 3.81 6.68
CA TRP A 178 -0.07 4.38 7.48
C TRP A 178 -0.19 5.88 7.76
N SER A 179 -1.08 6.58 7.05
CA SER A 179 -1.20 8.05 7.11
C SER A 179 -2.53 8.58 7.64
N THR A 180 -3.51 7.73 7.95
CA THR A 180 -4.84 8.18 8.42
C THR A 180 -5.02 7.92 9.92
N PRO A 181 -5.09 8.96 10.77
CA PRO A 181 -5.55 8.86 12.15
C PRO A 181 -7.02 8.46 12.22
N PHE A 182 -7.41 7.73 13.26
CA PHE A 182 -8.78 7.26 13.43
C PHE A 182 -9.15 7.01 14.90
N HIS A 183 -10.45 6.90 15.15
CA HIS A 183 -11.03 6.50 16.44
C HIS A 183 -11.79 5.17 16.38
N LYS A 184 -12.09 4.69 15.17
CA LYS A 184 -12.75 3.40 14.95
C LYS A 184 -12.13 2.65 13.77
N VAL A 185 -12.13 1.32 13.88
CA VAL A 185 -11.80 0.41 12.79
C VAL A 185 -13.03 -0.42 12.47
N CYS A 186 -13.41 -0.45 11.20
CA CYS A 186 -14.44 -1.32 10.67
C CYS A 186 -13.76 -2.50 9.98
N LEU A 187 -14.07 -3.70 10.45
CA LEU A 187 -13.58 -4.96 9.93
C LEU A 187 -14.71 -5.66 9.20
N GLY A 188 -14.51 -5.96 7.92
CA GLY A 188 -15.48 -6.66 7.09
C GLY A 188 -14.94 -7.98 6.58
N MET A 189 -15.78 -9.01 6.52
CA MET A 189 -15.47 -10.25 5.80
C MET A 189 -16.61 -10.58 4.84
N ARG A 190 -16.24 -10.98 3.62
CA ARG A 190 -17.16 -11.56 2.65
C ARG A 190 -17.05 -13.08 2.70
N VAL A 191 -18.16 -13.73 3.03
CA VAL A 191 -18.33 -15.18 2.93
C VAL A 191 -19.34 -15.43 1.83
N SER A 192 -18.89 -15.99 0.71
CA SER A 192 -19.72 -16.14 -0.50
C SER A 192 -20.32 -14.78 -0.96
N GLN A 193 -21.64 -14.58 -0.84
CA GLN A 193 -22.31 -13.33 -1.21
C GLN A 193 -22.62 -12.43 -0.01
N GLN A 194 -22.38 -12.89 1.22
CA GLN A 194 -22.71 -12.15 2.43
C GLN A 194 -21.50 -11.34 2.91
N LEU A 195 -21.74 -10.07 3.21
CA LEU A 195 -20.79 -9.18 3.87
C LEU A 195 -21.21 -9.01 5.33
N ASN A 196 -20.30 -9.32 6.25
CA ASN A 196 -20.51 -9.12 7.68
C ASN A 196 -19.44 -8.17 8.20
N PHE A 197 -19.83 -7.32 9.15
CA PHE A 197 -18.97 -6.28 9.68
C PHE A 197 -18.97 -6.26 11.20
N VAL A 198 -17.84 -5.87 11.78
CA VAL A 198 -17.69 -5.54 13.20
C VAL A 198 -16.90 -4.25 13.35
N VAL A 199 -17.20 -3.48 14.39
CA VAL A 199 -16.53 -2.21 14.69
C VAL A 199 -15.71 -2.33 15.97
N LEU A 200 -14.45 -1.94 15.89
CA LEU A 200 -13.56 -1.76 17.03
C LEU A 200 -13.45 -0.26 17.35
N SER A 201 -13.69 0.12 18.59
CA SER A 201 -13.42 1.49 19.07
C SER A 201 -11.99 1.56 19.61
N VAL A 202 -11.07 2.08 18.81
CA VAL A 202 -9.65 2.20 19.15
C VAL A 202 -9.07 3.43 18.47
N THR A 203 -8.35 4.24 19.24
CA THR A 203 -7.71 5.47 18.73
C THR A 203 -6.24 5.20 18.42
N ALA A 204 -5.81 5.56 17.21
CA ALA A 204 -4.41 5.49 16.82
C ALA A 204 -4.10 6.51 15.72
N ASN A 205 -2.81 6.83 15.56
CA ASN A 205 -2.34 7.72 14.50
C ASN A 205 -2.43 7.09 13.10
N SER A 206 -2.39 5.75 13.03
CA SER A 206 -2.64 4.94 11.83
C SER A 206 -2.61 3.44 12.17
N LEU A 207 -3.09 2.59 11.26
CA LEU A 207 -3.03 1.12 11.45
C LEU A 207 -1.59 0.65 11.49
N PHE A 208 -0.71 1.29 10.70
CA PHE A 208 0.73 1.08 10.78
C PHE A 208 1.27 1.28 12.20
N SER A 209 0.96 2.42 12.85
CA SER A 209 1.44 2.68 14.22
C SER A 209 0.90 1.67 15.25
N LEU A 210 -0.27 1.09 14.98
CA LEU A 210 -0.96 0.15 15.85
C LEU A 210 -0.49 -1.31 15.66
N ILE A 211 0.04 -1.66 14.49
CA ILE A 211 0.32 -3.05 14.11
C ILE A 211 1.82 -3.30 13.86
N ALA A 212 2.53 -2.37 13.24
CA ALA A 212 3.87 -2.60 12.67
C ALA A 212 4.94 -2.95 13.73
N ASP A 213 4.78 -2.51 14.97
CA ASP A 213 5.74 -2.82 16.05
C ASP A 213 5.60 -4.26 16.60
N GLY A 214 4.62 -5.03 16.11
CA GLY A 214 4.40 -6.41 16.50
C GLY A 214 3.91 -6.60 17.95
N ARG A 215 3.67 -5.51 18.70
CA ARG A 215 3.21 -5.61 20.09
C ARG A 215 1.75 -6.03 20.14
N TYR A 216 1.46 -6.98 21.04
CA TYR A 216 0.10 -7.40 21.31
C TYR A 216 -0.68 -6.28 22.00
N ARG A 217 -1.88 -5.99 21.49
CA ARG A 217 -2.81 -5.02 22.09
C ARG A 217 -4.20 -5.66 22.17
N PRO A 218 -4.73 -5.90 23.39
CA PRO A 218 -5.99 -6.61 23.54
C PRO A 218 -7.19 -5.80 23.06
N THR A 219 -8.24 -6.49 22.63
CA THR A 219 -9.59 -5.94 22.44
C THR A 219 -10.57 -6.63 23.40
N SER A 220 -11.84 -6.24 23.37
CA SER A 220 -12.88 -6.84 24.22
C SER A 220 -14.19 -7.04 23.45
N LEU A 221 -14.10 -7.48 22.19
CA LEU A 221 -15.29 -7.77 21.37
C LEU A 221 -15.96 -9.09 21.78
N GLY A 222 -15.18 -10.04 22.28
CA GLY A 222 -15.63 -11.37 22.63
C GLY A 222 -15.81 -12.31 21.42
N PRO A 223 -15.77 -13.64 21.66
CA PRO A 223 -15.73 -14.65 20.60
C PRO A 223 -16.97 -14.64 19.69
N ASN A 224 -18.15 -14.32 20.22
CA ASN A 224 -19.38 -14.28 19.42
C ASN A 224 -19.37 -13.17 18.37
N THR A 225 -18.80 -12.01 18.71
CA THR A 225 -18.63 -10.89 17.77
C THR A 225 -17.63 -11.26 16.68
N TRP A 226 -16.51 -11.89 17.03
CA TRP A 226 -15.59 -12.38 16.00
C TRP A 226 -16.23 -13.43 15.08
N LYS A 227 -17.04 -14.35 15.64
CA LYS A 227 -17.79 -15.34 14.86
C LYS A 227 -18.82 -14.71 13.92
N SER A 228 -19.39 -13.55 14.25
CA SER A 228 -20.39 -12.89 13.41
C SER A 228 -19.82 -12.43 12.06
N LEU A 229 -18.50 -12.22 11.94
CA LEU A 229 -17.85 -11.97 10.65
C LEU A 229 -18.02 -13.13 9.66
N ILE A 230 -18.08 -14.37 10.17
CA ILE A 230 -18.20 -15.59 9.37
C ILE A 230 -19.66 -16.05 9.26
N GLY A 231 -20.46 -15.77 10.29
CA GLY A 231 -21.87 -16.17 10.38
C GLY A 231 -22.06 -17.58 10.95
N ALA A 232 -23.15 -18.26 10.56
CA ALA A 232 -23.54 -19.55 11.15
C ALA A 232 -22.50 -20.67 11.00
N ARG A 233 -21.59 -20.55 10.03
CA ARG A 233 -20.52 -21.53 9.79
C ARG A 233 -19.27 -21.31 10.65
N ALA A 234 -19.21 -20.23 11.42
CA ALA A 234 -18.06 -19.91 12.26
C ALA A 234 -17.79 -21.02 13.27
N SER A 235 -16.52 -21.32 13.50
CA SER A 235 -16.07 -22.26 14.53
C SER A 235 -14.90 -21.65 15.30
N LEU A 236 -14.95 -21.69 16.62
CA LEU A 236 -13.85 -21.25 17.47
C LEU A 236 -13.72 -22.20 18.66
N ALA A 237 -12.49 -22.57 19.01
CA ALA A 237 -12.26 -23.33 20.23
C ALA A 237 -12.57 -22.46 21.47
N ARG A 238 -13.18 -23.07 22.51
CA ARG A 238 -13.91 -22.35 23.57
C ARG A 238 -13.04 -21.58 24.58
N TYR A 239 -11.73 -21.86 24.64
CA TYR A 239 -10.82 -21.30 25.64
C TYR A 239 -9.73 -20.43 25.00
N CYS A 240 -8.76 -19.97 25.81
CA CYS A 240 -7.80 -18.89 25.56
C CYS A 240 -8.45 -17.52 25.28
N ASN A 241 -9.33 -17.42 24.28
CA ASN A 241 -10.03 -16.19 23.86
C ASN A 241 -9.10 -14.97 23.71
N ARG A 242 -7.85 -15.18 23.27
CA ARG A 242 -6.89 -14.09 23.09
C ARG A 242 -7.25 -13.31 21.84
N GLU A 243 -7.82 -12.13 22.03
CA GLU A 243 -8.23 -11.25 20.94
C GLU A 243 -7.44 -9.95 20.88
N GLY A 244 -7.43 -9.32 19.70
CA GLY A 244 -6.91 -7.98 19.47
C GLY A 244 -5.88 -7.90 18.35
N PHE A 245 -4.98 -6.91 18.46
CA PHE A 245 -3.92 -6.65 17.49
C PHE A 245 -2.68 -7.46 17.82
N ASN A 246 -2.03 -8.03 16.79
CA ASN A 246 -0.85 -8.90 16.90
C ASN A 246 -1.04 -10.03 17.93
N ALA A 247 -2.23 -10.64 17.96
CA ALA A 247 -2.49 -11.78 18.83
C ALA A 247 -1.77 -13.02 18.30
N ARG A 248 -0.94 -13.63 19.15
CA ARG A 248 -0.18 -14.84 18.83
C ARG A 248 -0.27 -15.85 19.95
N SER A 249 -0.27 -17.13 19.59
CA SER A 249 -0.04 -18.23 20.51
C SER A 249 1.35 -18.13 21.16
N GLY A 250 1.51 -18.78 22.31
CA GLY A 250 2.79 -18.88 23.01
C GLY A 250 3.87 -19.62 22.20
N ARG A 251 3.50 -20.61 21.38
CA ARG A 251 4.40 -21.28 20.44
C ARG A 251 4.37 -20.65 19.05
N ASN A 252 5.54 -20.50 18.43
CA ASN A 252 5.73 -19.78 17.16
C ASN A 252 4.97 -20.37 15.96
N TRP A 253 4.74 -21.67 15.95
CA TRP A 253 4.08 -22.39 14.83
C TRP A 253 2.55 -22.45 14.94
N ASN A 254 2.00 -22.03 16.08
CA ASN A 254 0.58 -22.07 16.38
C ASN A 254 -0.16 -20.84 15.83
N ALA A 255 -1.46 -20.79 16.04
CA ALA A 255 -2.32 -19.76 15.48
C ALA A 255 -1.87 -18.34 15.85
N ARG A 256 -1.87 -17.45 14.85
CA ARG A 256 -1.51 -16.03 14.94
C ARG A 256 -2.45 -15.22 14.05
N VAL A 257 -2.78 -14.00 14.49
CA VAL A 257 -3.64 -13.05 13.77
C VAL A 257 -3.16 -11.62 13.99
N ARG A 258 -3.13 -10.81 12.93
CA ARG A 258 -2.78 -9.38 13.04
C ARG A 258 -3.92 -8.58 13.66
N ILE A 259 -5.15 -8.96 13.34
CA ILE A 259 -6.37 -8.45 13.97
C ILE A 259 -7.35 -9.62 14.06
N GLY A 260 -7.71 -10.06 15.27
CA GLY A 260 -8.59 -11.22 15.38
C GLY A 260 -8.65 -11.83 16.78
N VAL A 261 -9.13 -13.07 16.85
CA VAL A 261 -9.19 -13.89 18.06
C VAL A 261 -8.55 -15.25 17.84
N LEU A 262 -7.89 -15.75 18.89
CA LEU A 262 -7.33 -17.09 18.98
C LEU A 262 -8.09 -17.91 20.03
N GLY A 263 -8.21 -19.21 19.77
CA GLY A 263 -8.79 -20.18 20.68
C GLY A 263 -8.04 -21.51 20.70
N ASN A 264 -8.26 -22.25 21.77
CA ASN A 264 -7.90 -23.66 21.95
C ASN A 264 -8.81 -24.35 22.98
N GLN A 265 -8.46 -25.58 23.31
CA GLN A 265 -9.17 -26.46 24.22
C GLN A 265 -8.63 -26.35 25.66
N GLU A 266 -7.46 -25.74 25.84
CA GLU A 266 -6.82 -25.52 27.14
C GLU A 266 -7.12 -24.13 27.72
N ARG A 267 -7.08 -23.99 29.05
CA ARG A 267 -7.28 -22.70 29.74
C ARG A 267 -6.08 -21.74 29.65
N ASN A 268 -5.22 -21.90 28.64
CA ASN A 268 -4.04 -21.07 28.40
C ASN A 268 -3.90 -20.80 26.90
N CYS A 269 -3.09 -19.82 26.49
CA CYS A 269 -2.89 -19.46 25.09
C CYS A 269 -1.56 -19.97 24.49
N ILE A 270 -1.08 -21.13 24.95
CA ILE A 270 0.23 -21.64 24.51
C ILE A 270 0.11 -22.38 23.16
N LEU A 271 -0.96 -23.16 22.99
CA LEU A 271 -1.20 -24.06 21.86
C LEU A 271 -2.47 -23.70 21.07
N CYS A 272 -2.68 -22.41 20.79
CA CYS A 272 -3.80 -21.96 19.98
C CYS A 272 -3.83 -22.67 18.62
N ASN A 273 -4.98 -23.24 18.30
CA ASN A 273 -5.19 -24.05 17.10
C ASN A 273 -6.53 -23.73 16.42
N SER A 274 -7.15 -22.63 16.82
CA SER A 274 -8.34 -22.06 16.21
C SER A 274 -8.20 -20.55 16.20
N ARG A 275 -8.71 -19.91 15.14
CA ARG A 275 -8.64 -18.47 14.96
C ARG A 275 -9.72 -17.95 14.03
N ILE A 276 -10.06 -16.68 14.21
CA ILE A 276 -10.81 -15.87 13.25
C ILE A 276 -10.09 -14.54 13.14
N GLY A 277 -9.78 -14.08 11.93
CA GLY A 277 -9.18 -12.75 11.80
C GLY A 277 -8.59 -12.44 10.44
N PHE A 278 -7.85 -11.33 10.46
CA PHE A 278 -7.14 -10.70 9.35
C PHE A 278 -5.64 -10.86 9.59
N GLY A 279 -4.90 -11.14 8.51
CA GLY A 279 -3.48 -11.41 8.58
C GLY A 279 -3.15 -12.60 9.47
N THR A 280 -3.63 -13.77 9.07
CA THR A 280 -3.52 -14.98 9.87
C THR A 280 -2.35 -15.87 9.46
N GLY A 281 -1.96 -16.81 10.33
CA GLY A 281 -0.89 -17.76 10.05
C GLY A 281 -0.64 -18.74 11.19
N GLY A 282 0.18 -19.76 10.93
CA GLY A 282 0.41 -20.88 11.85
C GLY A 282 -0.67 -21.96 11.75
N LEU A 283 -0.68 -22.94 12.66
CA LEU A 283 -1.70 -23.99 12.67
C LEU A 283 -3.13 -23.43 12.88
N PRO A 284 -4.18 -24.10 12.38
CA PRO A 284 -4.19 -25.41 11.71
C PRO A 284 -4.03 -25.35 10.18
N ASP A 285 -3.86 -24.15 9.61
CA ASP A 285 -3.59 -23.93 8.19
C ASP A 285 -2.65 -22.74 8.03
N HIS A 286 -1.54 -22.90 7.31
CA HIS A 286 -0.54 -21.85 7.15
C HIS A 286 -0.81 -20.92 5.97
N THR A 287 -1.78 -21.22 5.10
CA THR A 287 -1.99 -20.48 3.84
C THR A 287 -3.16 -19.51 3.90
N ASN A 288 -4.14 -19.72 4.78
CA ASN A 288 -5.28 -18.82 4.94
C ASN A 288 -4.84 -17.48 5.55
N SER A 289 -4.93 -16.38 4.81
CA SER A 289 -4.54 -15.06 5.31
C SER A 289 -5.69 -14.29 5.99
N CYS A 290 -6.94 -14.67 5.72
CA CYS A 290 -8.12 -13.97 6.22
C CYS A 290 -9.34 -14.88 6.27
N GLY A 291 -9.89 -15.08 7.46
CA GLY A 291 -11.11 -15.87 7.65
C GLY A 291 -11.09 -16.67 8.93
N ASN A 292 -11.55 -17.92 8.88
CA ASN A 292 -11.70 -18.79 10.04
C ASN A 292 -11.10 -20.18 9.83
N ASP A 293 -10.19 -20.53 10.73
CA ASP A 293 -9.63 -21.87 10.83
C ASP A 293 -9.85 -22.44 12.23
N ALA A 294 -10.34 -23.68 12.30
CA ALA A 294 -10.64 -24.34 13.57
C ALA A 294 -10.42 -25.85 13.50
N GLN A 295 -9.91 -26.44 14.57
CA GLN A 295 -9.74 -27.89 14.68
C GLN A 295 -11.06 -28.64 14.95
N PRO A 296 -11.10 -29.98 14.76
CA PRO A 296 -12.31 -30.78 14.94
C PRO A 296 -13.02 -30.64 16.30
N SER A 297 -12.30 -30.35 17.38
CA SER A 297 -12.86 -30.18 18.72
C SER A 297 -13.28 -28.75 19.06
N ALA A 298 -13.22 -27.82 18.10
CA ALA A 298 -13.81 -26.49 18.23
C ALA A 298 -15.34 -26.56 18.28
N ASP A 299 -15.99 -25.46 18.67
CA ASP A 299 -17.41 -25.47 19.01
C ASP A 299 -18.37 -25.80 17.85
N ASN A 300 -17.95 -25.59 16.60
CA ASN A 300 -18.68 -25.95 15.38
C ASN A 300 -17.83 -26.85 14.46
N GLY A 301 -16.97 -27.66 15.07
CA GLY A 301 -16.12 -28.64 14.40
C GLY A 301 -15.03 -28.02 13.53
N TRP A 302 -14.43 -28.86 12.67
CA TRP A 302 -13.38 -28.43 11.75
C TRP A 302 -13.95 -27.45 10.72
N LYS A 303 -13.32 -26.27 10.64
CA LYS A 303 -13.53 -25.29 9.57
C LYS A 303 -12.21 -24.84 8.97
N ARG A 304 -12.23 -24.62 7.67
CA ARG A 304 -11.29 -23.79 6.90
C ARG A 304 -12.16 -22.94 5.99
N ILE A 305 -12.25 -21.66 6.30
CA ILE A 305 -13.11 -20.71 5.58
C ILE A 305 -12.21 -19.53 5.25
N GLU A 306 -11.84 -19.43 3.97
CA GLU A 306 -11.19 -18.25 3.43
C GLU A 306 -12.26 -17.20 3.09
N THR A 307 -11.91 -15.93 3.29
CA THR A 307 -12.80 -14.80 3.09
C THR A 307 -12.10 -13.68 2.37
N MET A 308 -12.87 -12.81 1.71
CA MET A 308 -12.34 -11.50 1.33
C MET A 308 -12.49 -10.56 2.52
N GLY A 309 -11.37 -10.09 3.07
CA GLY A 309 -11.29 -9.17 4.20
C GLY A 309 -11.19 -7.72 3.79
N TYR A 310 -11.84 -6.83 4.54
CA TYR A 310 -11.81 -5.37 4.36
C TYR A 310 -11.48 -4.70 5.70
N ILE A 311 -10.56 -3.74 5.68
CA ILE A 311 -10.23 -2.91 6.83
C ILE A 311 -10.44 -1.45 6.44
N LEU A 312 -11.35 -0.79 7.14
CA LEU A 312 -11.66 0.63 6.99
C LEU A 312 -11.49 1.36 8.32
N VAL A 313 -11.20 2.66 8.26
CA VAL A 313 -10.98 3.49 9.43
C VAL A 313 -11.81 4.77 9.40
N GLN A 314 -12.20 5.25 10.58
CA GLN A 314 -13.01 6.47 10.78
C GLN A 314 -12.56 7.24 12.02
#